data_AF-A0AA38MGD8-F1
#
_entry.id   AF-A0AA38MGD8-F1
#
_cell.length_a   1.000
_cell.length_b   1.000
_cell.length_c   1.000
_cell.angle_alpha   90.00
_cell.angle_beta   90.00
_cell.angle_gamma   90.00
#
_symmetry.space_group_name_H-M   'P 1'
#
loop_
_entity.id
_entity.type
_entity.pdbx_description
1 polymer ?
#
loop_
_entity_poly.entity_id
_entity_poly.type
_entity_poly.pdbx_seq_one_letter_code
_entity_poly.pdbx_strand_id
1 'polypeptide(L)'
;MTLDAEELSSPYSIAEGFADLFSSVYSSKTCHPICDTFDSVCDNNGCGIVDNLNCDTYDCDMQNVLHTFHISMVDIKKAVKKLKSNFTSGPDKIPAFLVKDCINCFCEPLCYLYNLIVQTSTFPKLWKIAKVIPIFKSGSKSDVTNYRPVSVISNFAKIFDSILTNILLPLVLLKLFYCRLN
;
A
#
# COMPACT_ATOMS: atom_id res chain seq x y z
N MET A 1 10.56 10.67 -44.44
CA MET A 1 11.34 10.95 -43.22
C MET A 1 10.93 9.90 -42.20
N THR A 2 11.67 8.81 -42.20
CA THR A 2 11.59 7.73 -41.22
C THR A 2 11.91 8.33 -39.86
N LEU A 3 10.97 8.23 -38.92
CA LEU A 3 11.29 8.45 -37.51
C LEU A 3 12.15 7.25 -37.12
N ASP A 4 13.45 7.49 -37.05
CA ASP A 4 14.41 6.48 -36.67
C ASP A 4 13.99 5.90 -35.32
N ALA A 5 13.79 4.59 -35.30
CA ALA A 5 13.76 3.81 -34.08
C ALA A 5 15.13 3.97 -33.44
N GLU A 6 15.31 5.03 -32.65
CA GLU A 6 16.45 5.15 -31.76
C GLU A 6 16.33 3.97 -30.79
N GLU A 7 17.08 2.91 -31.10
CA GLU A 7 17.16 1.72 -30.27
C GLU A 7 17.40 2.18 -28.84
N LEU A 8 16.49 1.82 -27.93
CA LEU A 8 16.73 1.76 -26.50
C LEU A 8 17.88 0.78 -26.24
N SER A 9 19.11 1.20 -26.53
CA SER A 9 20.29 0.34 -26.65
C SER A 9 21.07 0.26 -25.35
N SER A 10 20.93 1.26 -24.47
CA SER A 10 21.60 1.28 -23.16
C SER A 10 20.65 0.80 -22.04
N PRO A 11 21.17 0.12 -21.01
CA PRO A 11 20.39 -0.22 -19.82
C PRO A 11 19.75 1.00 -19.14
N TYR A 12 20.38 2.18 -19.25
CA TYR A 12 19.88 3.42 -18.68
C TYR A 12 18.65 3.94 -19.43
N SER A 13 18.72 4.05 -20.76
CA SER A 13 17.58 4.49 -21.59
C SER A 13 16.37 3.56 -21.43
N ILE A 14 16.60 2.25 -21.29
CA ILE A 14 15.54 1.28 -21.00
C ILE A 14 14.88 1.57 -19.64
N ALA A 15 15.69 1.85 -18.61
CA ALA A 15 15.18 2.18 -17.28
C ALA A 15 14.37 3.49 -17.28
N GLU A 16 14.81 4.51 -18.00
CA GLU A 16 14.04 5.75 -18.17
C GLU A 16 12.71 5.50 -18.90
N GLY A 17 12.71 4.73 -19.99
CA GLY A 17 11.46 4.39 -20.69
C GLY A 17 10.43 3.69 -19.79
N PHE A 18 10.88 2.83 -18.86
CA PHE A 18 10.02 2.26 -17.84
C PHE A 18 9.56 3.28 -16.80
N ALA A 19 10.46 4.16 -16.34
CA ALA A 19 10.15 5.18 -15.36
C ALA A 19 9.09 6.16 -15.88
N ASP A 20 9.23 6.64 -17.11
CA ASP A 20 8.30 7.57 -17.75
C ASP A 20 6.93 6.93 -17.98
N LEU A 21 6.91 5.73 -18.57
CA LEU A 21 5.67 5.01 -18.82
C LEU A 21 4.92 4.75 -17.52
N PHE A 22 5.59 4.19 -16.52
CA PHE A 22 4.92 3.86 -15.26
C PHE A 22 4.49 5.11 -14.50
N SER A 23 5.28 6.19 -14.51
CA SER A 23 4.88 7.47 -13.91
C SER A 23 3.62 8.01 -14.58
N SER A 24 3.52 7.96 -15.91
CA SER A 24 2.34 8.43 -16.64
C SER A 24 1.04 7.72 -16.21
N VAL A 25 1.11 6.41 -15.91
CA VAL A 25 -0.03 5.59 -15.43
C VAL A 25 -0.50 6.05 -14.04
N TYR A 26 0.41 6.53 -13.20
CA TYR A 26 0.08 7.00 -11.84
C TYR A 26 -0.26 8.49 -11.78
N SER A 27 0.21 9.30 -12.73
CA SER A 27 -0.11 10.74 -12.83
C SER A 27 -1.50 11.01 -13.42
N SER A 28 -2.07 10.06 -14.16
CA SER A 28 -3.40 10.20 -14.77
C SER A 28 -4.55 9.76 -13.84
N LYS A 29 -4.66 10.34 -12.65
CA LYS A 29 -5.90 10.31 -11.86
C LYS A 29 -6.07 11.62 -11.12
N THR A 30 -7.03 12.43 -11.56
CA THR A 30 -7.79 13.28 -10.65
C THR A 30 -8.48 12.34 -9.66
N CYS A 31 -7.88 12.13 -8.49
CA CYS A 31 -8.58 11.47 -7.39
C CYS A 31 -9.63 12.46 -6.86
N HIS A 32 -10.88 12.01 -6.76
CA HIS A 32 -11.92 12.71 -6.01
C HIS A 32 -11.45 12.93 -4.55
N PRO A 33 -11.89 13.99 -3.84
CA PRO A 33 -11.30 14.48 -2.58
C PRO A 33 -11.35 13.55 -1.36
N ILE A 34 -11.77 12.29 -1.53
CA ILE A 34 -11.95 11.33 -0.43
C ILE A 34 -10.60 10.69 -0.01
N CYS A 35 -9.53 10.86 -0.80
CA CYS A 35 -8.24 10.18 -0.57
C CYS A 35 -7.17 11.00 0.18
N ASP A 36 -7.42 12.28 0.51
CA ASP A 36 -6.40 13.16 1.12
C ASP A 36 -6.49 13.29 2.67
N THR A 37 -7.42 12.62 3.33
CA THR A 37 -7.70 12.79 4.78
C THR A 37 -6.73 12.09 5.73
N PHE A 38 -5.46 11.91 5.34
CA PHE A 38 -4.41 11.50 6.29
C PHE A 38 -3.22 12.46 6.41
N ASP A 39 -3.13 13.50 5.57
CA ASP A 39 -2.05 14.50 5.67
C ASP A 39 -2.56 15.96 5.81
N SER A 40 -3.88 16.23 5.85
CA SER A 40 -4.44 17.59 5.96
C SER A 40 -4.98 17.94 7.36
N VAL A 41 -4.07 18.07 8.32
CA VAL A 41 -4.36 18.83 9.56
C VAL A 41 -3.74 20.23 9.41
N CYS A 42 -4.65 21.20 9.29
CA CYS A 42 -4.48 22.65 9.47
C CYS A 42 -3.68 23.42 8.40
N ASP A 43 -4.40 24.20 7.58
CA ASP A 43 -4.08 25.62 7.45
C ASP A 43 -5.38 26.44 7.52
N ASN A 44 -5.43 27.36 8.48
CA ASN A 44 -6.55 28.25 8.74
C ASN A 44 -6.61 29.30 7.62
N ASN A 45 -7.26 29.00 6.50
CA ASN A 45 -7.93 29.96 5.61
C ASN A 45 -8.85 29.18 4.66
N GLY A 46 -10.15 29.36 4.83
CA GLY A 46 -11.19 28.44 4.39
C GLY A 46 -11.35 28.22 2.89
N CYS A 47 -11.95 27.07 2.56
CA CYS A 47 -12.48 26.79 1.23
C CYS A 47 -14.01 26.75 1.30
N GLY A 48 -14.65 27.55 0.43
CA GLY A 48 -16.09 27.66 0.32
C GLY A 48 -16.73 26.49 -0.43
N ILE A 49 -17.86 26.05 0.13
CA ILE A 49 -19.10 25.56 -0.49
C ILE A 49 -18.99 24.50 -1.61
N VAL A 50 -19.37 23.27 -1.27
CA VAL A 50 -20.53 22.61 -1.91
C VAL A 50 -21.40 21.98 -0.81
N ASP A 51 -22.64 22.45 -0.74
CA ASP A 51 -23.66 22.10 0.24
C ASP A 51 -24.28 20.71 -0.01
N ASN A 52 -24.76 20.10 1.08
CA ASN A 52 -25.82 19.08 1.16
C ASN A 52 -25.50 17.63 0.75
N LEU A 53 -24.58 16.99 1.48
CA LEU A 53 -24.76 15.59 1.87
C LEU A 53 -24.80 15.55 3.40
N ASN A 54 -25.98 15.28 3.96
CA ASN A 54 -26.17 15.00 5.37
C ASN A 54 -25.44 13.68 5.70
N CYS A 55 -24.17 13.76 6.08
CA CYS A 55 -23.32 12.62 6.46
C CYS A 55 -23.31 12.43 7.98
N ASP A 56 -24.44 12.62 8.63
CA ASP A 56 -24.56 12.39 10.07
C ASP A 56 -25.14 11.00 10.27
N THR A 57 -24.28 9.96 10.29
CA THR A 57 -24.40 8.73 11.13
C THR A 57 -23.51 7.54 10.72
N TYR A 58 -22.84 7.52 9.56
CA TYR A 58 -22.11 6.31 9.12
C TYR A 58 -20.61 6.28 9.41
N ASP A 59 -20.01 7.41 9.80
CA ASP A 59 -18.55 7.57 9.95
C ASP A 59 -18.03 7.23 11.37
N CYS A 60 -18.90 7.24 12.38
CA CYS A 60 -18.50 7.10 13.78
C CYS A 60 -18.17 5.65 14.22
N ASP A 61 -18.47 4.63 13.43
CA ASP A 61 -18.30 3.24 13.85
C ASP A 61 -16.96 2.61 13.43
N MET A 62 -16.40 3.02 12.27
CA MET A 62 -15.13 2.48 11.79
C MET A 62 -13.91 3.06 12.50
N GLN A 63 -13.97 4.34 12.89
CA GLN A 63 -12.89 4.99 13.65
C GLN A 63 -12.73 4.35 15.05
N ASN A 64 -13.85 4.00 15.70
CA ASN A 64 -13.85 3.32 17.00
C ASN A 64 -13.28 1.89 16.95
N VAL A 65 -13.51 1.16 15.85
CA VAL A 65 -12.95 -0.18 15.63
C VAL A 65 -11.43 -0.14 15.55
N LEU A 66 -10.85 0.84 14.83
CA LEU A 66 -9.40 0.95 14.67
C LEU A 66 -8.71 1.33 15.98
N HIS A 67 -9.30 2.26 16.76
CA HIS A 67 -8.71 2.70 18.03
C HIS A 67 -8.70 1.64 19.15
N THR A 68 -9.52 0.59 19.03
CA THR A 68 -9.68 -0.44 20.08
C THR A 68 -8.92 -1.74 19.76
N PHE A 69 -8.43 -1.90 18.53
CA PHE A 69 -7.79 -3.14 18.12
C PHE A 69 -6.32 -3.24 18.56
N HIS A 70 -5.98 -4.32 19.26
CA HIS A 70 -4.64 -4.62 19.75
C HIS A 70 -3.98 -5.74 18.93
N ILE A 71 -2.78 -5.48 18.42
CA ILE A 71 -2.00 -6.45 17.65
C ILE A 71 -1.16 -7.27 18.62
N SER A 72 -1.39 -8.58 18.67
CA SER A 72 -0.57 -9.49 19.48
C SER A 72 0.63 -10.05 18.71
N MET A 73 1.63 -10.53 19.45
CA MET A 73 2.74 -11.31 18.89
C MET A 73 2.26 -12.56 18.11
N VAL A 74 1.13 -13.14 18.51
CA VAL A 74 0.54 -14.31 17.83
C VAL A 74 0.05 -13.93 16.44
N ASP A 75 -0.58 -12.76 16.29
CA ASP A 75 -1.07 -12.26 15.00
C ASP A 75 0.07 -11.99 14.04
N ILE A 76 1.17 -11.40 14.55
CA ILE A 76 2.39 -11.17 13.78
C ILE A 76 2.99 -12.49 13.31
N LYS A 77 3.17 -13.46 14.20
CA LYS A 77 3.70 -14.78 13.83
C LYS A 77 2.81 -15.48 12.80
N LYS A 78 1.48 -15.37 12.92
CA LYS A 78 0.53 -15.91 11.92
C LYS A 78 0.67 -15.20 10.57
N ALA A 79 0.78 -13.87 10.56
CA ALA A 79 0.95 -13.09 9.33
C ALA A 79 2.29 -13.37 8.64
N VAL A 80 3.38 -13.47 9.39
CA VAL A 80 4.73 -13.79 8.86
C VAL A 80 4.75 -15.17 8.21
N LYS A 81 4.05 -16.16 8.78
CA LYS A 81 3.93 -17.50 8.16
C LYS A 81 3.35 -17.43 6.75
N LYS A 82 2.39 -16.53 6.50
CA LYS A 82 1.76 -16.32 5.18
C LYS A 82 2.68 -15.66 4.14
N LEU A 83 3.79 -15.04 4.54
CA LEU A 83 4.73 -14.44 3.58
C LEU A 83 5.34 -15.52 2.67
N LYS A 84 5.47 -15.23 1.38
CA LYS A 84 6.25 -16.10 0.48
C LYS A 84 7.73 -15.92 0.81
N SER A 85 8.43 -17.01 1.14
CA SER A 85 9.88 -16.95 1.38
C SER A 85 10.57 -16.67 0.03
N ASN A 86 11.08 -15.46 -0.13
CA ASN A 86 11.79 -15.02 -1.33
C ASN A 86 12.87 -13.99 -0.96
N PHE A 87 13.75 -13.74 -1.93
CA PHE A 87 14.83 -12.74 -1.81
C PHE A 87 14.37 -11.33 -2.16
N THR A 88 13.11 -11.16 -2.55
CA THR A 88 12.56 -9.86 -2.92
C THR A 88 12.40 -9.00 -1.67
N SER A 89 12.89 -7.77 -1.74
CA SER A 89 12.78 -6.77 -0.70
C SER A 89 12.27 -5.44 -1.26
N GLY A 90 11.58 -4.69 -0.40
CA GLY A 90 11.14 -3.34 -0.71
C GLY A 90 12.29 -2.33 -0.59
N PRO A 91 11.98 -1.04 -0.48
CA PRO A 91 12.99 0.02 -0.33
C PRO A 91 13.90 -0.14 0.90
N ASP A 92 13.43 -0.86 1.93
CA ASP A 92 14.16 -1.17 3.16
C ASP A 92 15.27 -2.23 2.98
N LYS A 93 15.31 -2.92 1.83
CA LYS A 93 16.26 -3.99 1.51
C LYS A 93 16.20 -5.20 2.46
N ILE A 94 15.09 -5.40 3.17
CA ILE A 94 14.90 -6.53 4.09
C ILE A 94 14.05 -7.61 3.40
N PRO A 95 14.64 -8.78 3.05
CA PRO A 95 13.93 -9.82 2.32
C PRO A 95 13.03 -10.67 3.22
N ALA A 96 12.00 -11.29 2.63
CA ALA A 96 10.97 -12.01 3.40
C ALA A 96 11.51 -13.24 4.14
N PHE A 97 12.51 -13.93 3.58
CA PHE A 97 13.12 -15.10 4.24
C PHE A 97 13.80 -14.69 5.57
N LEU A 98 14.51 -13.55 5.58
CA LEU A 98 15.19 -13.05 6.78
C LEU A 98 14.18 -12.70 7.88
N VAL A 99 13.06 -12.06 7.50
CA VAL A 99 11.98 -11.76 8.46
C VAL A 99 11.39 -13.03 9.07
N LYS A 100 11.26 -14.10 8.27
CA LYS A 100 10.78 -15.40 8.75
C LYS A 100 11.76 -16.06 9.71
N ASP A 101 13.04 -16.12 9.34
CA ASP A 101 14.06 -16.81 10.10
C ASP A 101 14.36 -16.09 11.43
N CYS A 102 14.32 -14.76 11.41
CA CYS A 102 14.57 -13.90 12.57
C CYS A 102 13.27 -13.46 13.26
N ILE A 103 12.13 -14.12 13.03
CA ILE A 103 10.86 -13.63 13.56
C ILE A 103 10.86 -13.52 15.09
N ASN A 104 11.56 -14.41 15.79
CA ASN A 104 11.65 -14.34 17.25
C ASN A 104 12.34 -13.07 17.75
N CYS A 105 13.25 -12.49 16.96
CA CYS A 105 13.89 -11.21 17.27
C CYS A 105 13.03 -10.01 16.87
N PHE A 106 12.29 -10.11 15.76
CA PHE A 106 11.45 -9.01 15.27
C PHE A 106 10.08 -8.92 15.93
N CYS A 107 9.57 -10.01 16.51
CA CYS A 107 8.17 -10.10 16.92
C CYS A 107 7.79 -9.04 17.96
N GLU A 108 8.61 -8.83 18.98
CA GLU A 108 8.36 -7.86 20.03
C GLU A 108 8.49 -6.41 19.54
N PRO A 109 9.58 -5.99 18.84
CA PRO A 109 9.66 -4.67 18.24
C PRO A 109 8.52 -4.35 17.27
N LEU A 110 8.11 -5.33 16.44
CA LEU A 110 6.99 -5.16 15.52
C LEU A 110 5.65 -5.05 16.26
N CYS A 111 5.47 -5.80 17.34
CA CYS A 111 4.28 -5.71 18.19
C CYS A 111 4.14 -4.32 18.78
N TYR A 112 5.21 -3.78 19.36
CA TYR A 112 5.23 -2.41 19.85
C TYR A 112 4.95 -1.40 18.74
N LEU A 113 5.69 -1.48 17.63
CA LEU A 113 5.58 -0.53 16.52
C LEU A 113 4.18 -0.53 15.88
N TYR A 114 3.59 -1.70 15.63
CA TYR A 114 2.28 -1.78 15.01
C TYR A 114 1.17 -1.22 15.91
N ASN A 115 1.22 -1.50 17.22
CA ASN A 115 0.28 -0.90 18.15
C ASN A 115 0.48 0.62 18.25
N LEU A 116 1.73 1.10 18.19
CA LEU A 116 2.02 2.54 18.15
C LEU A 116 1.42 3.19 16.88
N ILE A 117 1.53 2.54 15.72
CA ILE A 117 0.91 3.00 14.46
C ILE A 117 -0.60 3.11 14.63
N VAL A 118 -1.25 2.10 15.23
CA VAL A 118 -2.71 2.11 15.46
C VAL A 118 -3.11 3.22 16.43
N GLN A 119 -2.35 3.44 17.51
CA GLN A 119 -2.65 4.47 18.51
C GLN A 119 -2.46 5.89 17.98
N THR A 120 -1.41 6.11 17.19
CA THR A 120 -1.02 7.44 16.70
C THR A 120 -1.55 7.75 15.31
N SER A 121 -2.18 6.78 14.65
CA SER A 121 -2.60 6.87 13.25
C SER A 121 -1.46 7.31 12.31
N THR A 122 -0.20 7.07 12.70
CA THR A 122 0.99 7.58 12.01
C THR A 122 1.77 6.43 11.40
N PHE A 123 1.79 6.34 10.07
CA PHE A 123 2.48 5.28 9.35
C PHE A 123 3.93 5.65 8.97
N PRO A 124 4.91 4.74 9.11
CA PRO A 124 6.30 5.05 8.79
C PRO A 124 6.49 5.52 7.34
N LYS A 125 7.17 6.65 7.15
CA LYS A 125 7.41 7.23 5.81
C LYS A 125 8.06 6.24 4.83
N LEU A 126 9.05 5.47 5.30
CA LEU A 126 9.72 4.46 4.46
C LEU A 126 8.77 3.35 4.00
N TRP A 127 7.75 3.03 4.78
CA TRP A 127 6.76 2.02 4.45
C TRP A 127 5.66 2.55 3.52
N LYS A 128 5.51 3.87 3.39
CA LYS A 128 4.66 4.51 2.36
C LYS A 128 5.29 4.43 0.96
N ILE A 129 6.58 4.10 0.85
CA ILE A 129 7.32 4.03 -0.41
C ILE A 129 7.37 2.58 -0.92
N ALA A 130 7.30 2.40 -2.23
CA ALA A 130 7.43 1.10 -2.88
C ALA A 130 8.53 1.13 -3.95
N LYS A 131 9.20 -0.01 -4.14
CA LYS A 131 10.06 -0.25 -5.30
C LYS A 131 9.19 -0.77 -6.45
N VAL A 132 9.12 -0.05 -7.56
CA VAL A 132 8.38 -0.49 -8.75
C VAL A 132 9.28 -1.39 -9.61
N ILE A 133 8.80 -2.58 -9.94
CA ILE A 133 9.49 -3.52 -10.85
C ILE A 133 8.62 -3.80 -12.08
N PRO A 134 9.18 -3.79 -13.30
CA PRO A 134 8.46 -4.22 -14.49
C PRO A 134 8.33 -5.75 -14.51
N ILE A 135 7.11 -6.25 -14.69
CA ILE A 135 6.85 -7.68 -14.93
C ILE A 135 6.29 -7.85 -16.33
N PHE A 136 6.97 -8.65 -17.16
CA PHE A 136 6.53 -8.95 -18.50
C PHE A 136 5.16 -9.65 -18.48
N LYS A 137 4.24 -9.18 -19.32
CA LYS A 137 2.91 -9.75 -19.48
C LYS A 137 2.85 -10.67 -20.72
N SER A 138 3.05 -10.11 -21.91
CA SER A 138 2.88 -10.80 -23.21
C SER A 138 3.36 -9.93 -24.36
N GLY A 139 3.63 -10.49 -25.56
CA GLY A 139 3.98 -9.70 -26.76
C GLY A 139 5.49 -9.54 -26.95
N SER A 140 5.93 -8.40 -27.49
CA SER A 140 7.35 -8.11 -27.69
C SER A 140 8.01 -7.65 -26.39
N LYS A 141 9.17 -8.23 -26.05
CA LYS A 141 9.96 -7.83 -24.87
C LYS A 141 10.66 -6.48 -25.03
N SER A 142 10.81 -5.99 -26.26
CA SER A 142 11.44 -4.70 -26.53
C SER A 142 10.45 -3.53 -26.39
N ASP A 143 9.17 -3.82 -26.21
CA ASP A 143 8.12 -2.82 -26.05
C ASP A 143 7.72 -2.72 -24.58
N VAL A 144 7.95 -1.55 -23.98
CA VAL A 144 7.69 -1.27 -22.56
C VAL A 144 6.22 -1.40 -22.17
N THR A 145 5.28 -1.23 -23.12
CA THR A 145 3.84 -1.34 -22.88
C THR A 145 3.38 -2.78 -22.61
N ASN A 146 4.22 -3.76 -22.98
CA ASN A 146 4.00 -5.19 -22.73
C ASN A 146 4.38 -5.65 -21.32
N TYR A 147 4.72 -4.71 -20.44
CA TYR A 147 5.02 -4.95 -19.04
C TYR A 147 3.99 -4.28 -18.14
N ARG A 148 3.79 -4.85 -16.95
CA ARG A 148 3.01 -4.22 -15.88
C ARG A 148 3.93 -3.77 -14.74
N PRO A 149 3.68 -2.61 -14.12
CA PRO A 149 4.35 -2.24 -12.90
C PRO A 149 3.85 -3.11 -11.74
N VAL A 150 4.77 -3.57 -10.90
CA VAL A 150 4.45 -4.20 -9.62
C VAL A 150 5.18 -3.47 -8.50
N SER A 151 4.40 -3.01 -7.52
CA SER A 151 4.91 -2.33 -6.33
C SER A 151 5.38 -3.35 -5.30
N VAL A 152 6.67 -3.31 -4.98
CA VAL A 152 7.28 -4.09 -3.91
C VAL A 152 7.47 -3.18 -2.70
N ILE A 153 6.63 -3.36 -1.69
CA ILE A 153 6.69 -2.64 -0.42
C ILE A 153 7.56 -3.38 0.62
N SER A 154 7.83 -2.71 1.75
CA SER A 154 8.45 -3.35 2.91
C SER A 154 7.70 -4.62 3.33
N ASN A 155 8.44 -5.67 3.68
CA ASN A 155 7.82 -6.88 4.22
C ASN A 155 7.14 -6.62 5.57
N PHE A 156 7.64 -5.65 6.36
CA PHE A 156 7.00 -5.24 7.60
C PHE A 156 5.69 -4.48 7.35
N ALA A 157 5.63 -3.62 6.33
CA ALA A 157 4.37 -3.00 5.91
C ALA A 157 3.35 -4.06 5.45
N LYS A 158 3.80 -5.02 4.65
CA LYS A 158 2.97 -6.13 4.16
C LYS A 158 2.42 -7.02 5.28
N ILE A 159 3.20 -7.25 6.34
CA ILE A 159 2.74 -7.98 7.53
C ILE A 159 1.61 -7.20 8.22
N PHE A 160 1.80 -5.90 8.43
CA PHE A 160 0.79 -5.02 9.02
C PHE A 160 -0.52 -5.04 8.22
N ASP A 161 -0.43 -4.84 6.90
CA ASP A 161 -1.58 -4.88 5.99
C ASP A 161 -2.31 -6.23 6.07
N SER A 162 -1.56 -7.34 6.15
CA SER A 162 -2.15 -8.68 6.27
C SER A 162 -2.91 -8.86 7.57
N ILE A 163 -2.42 -8.31 8.68
CA ILE A 163 -3.11 -8.33 9.97
C ILE A 163 -4.40 -7.51 9.84
N LEU A 164 -4.28 -6.25 9.40
CA LEU A 164 -5.40 -5.33 9.25
C LEU A 164 -6.50 -5.89 8.35
N THR A 165 -6.12 -6.51 7.23
CA THR A 165 -7.06 -7.15 6.29
C THR A 165 -7.87 -8.25 6.97
N ASN A 166 -7.26 -9.07 7.84
CA ASN A 166 -8.00 -10.15 8.52
C ASN A 166 -9.05 -9.61 9.51
N ILE A 167 -8.94 -8.36 9.95
CA ILE A 167 -9.82 -7.74 10.94
C ILE A 167 -10.88 -6.89 10.25
N LEU A 168 -10.48 -6.05 9.30
CA LEU A 168 -11.39 -5.15 8.61
C LEU A 168 -12.27 -5.87 7.59
N LEU A 169 -11.73 -6.87 6.88
CA LEU A 169 -12.48 -7.54 5.81
C LEU A 169 -13.76 -8.22 6.33
N PRO A 170 -13.76 -8.97 7.46
CA PRO A 170 -15.00 -9.50 8.03
C PRO A 170 -16.02 -8.42 8.37
N LEU A 171 -15.58 -7.28 8.90
CA LEU A 171 -16.47 -6.18 9.31
C LEU A 171 -17.11 -5.49 8.10
N VAL A 172 -16.31 -5.22 7.06
CA VAL A 172 -16.80 -4.64 5.81
C VAL A 172 -17.74 -5.60 5.10
N LEU A 173 -17.40 -6.90 5.04
CA LEU A 173 -18.24 -7.90 4.40
C LEU A 173 -19.58 -8.08 5.15
N LEU A 174 -19.56 -8.16 6.48
CA LEU A 174 -20.79 -8.21 7.29
C LEU A 174 -21.68 -7.01 7.01
N LYS A 175 -21.11 -5.80 6.92
CA LYS A 175 -21.86 -4.58 6.61
C LYS A 175 -22.42 -4.58 5.18
N LEU A 176 -21.65 -5.04 4.19
CA LEU A 176 -22.12 -5.14 2.80
C LEU A 176 -23.19 -6.22 2.61
N PHE A 177 -23.08 -7.36 3.29
CA PHE A 177 -24.12 -8.39 3.27
C PHE A 177 -25.39 -7.91 3.99
N TYR A 178 -25.27 -7.24 5.13
CA TYR A 178 -26.42 -6.72 5.87
C TYR A 178 -27.13 -5.57 5.14
N CYS A 179 -26.38 -4.65 4.51
CA CYS A 179 -26.94 -3.59 3.67
C CYS A 179 -27.53 -4.08 2.34
N ARG A 180 -27.30 -5.33 1.92
CA ARG A 180 -27.88 -5.90 0.70
C ARG A 180 -29.10 -6.80 0.97
N LEU A 181 -29.42 -7.04 2.23
CA LEU A 181 -30.58 -7.82 2.67
C LEU A 181 -31.75 -6.94 3.18
N ASN A 182 -31.56 -5.62 3.22
CA ASN A 182 -32.60 -4.61 3.41
C ASN A 182 -32.68 -3.72 2.16
#